data_AF-A0A9E2U2B3-F1
#
_entry.id   AF-A0A9E2U2B3-F1
#
_cell.length_a   1.000
_cell.length_b   1.000
_cell.length_c   1.000
_cell.angle_alpha   90.00
_cell.angle_beta   90.00
_cell.angle_gamma   90.00
#
_symmetry.space_group_name_H-M   'P 1'
#
loop_
_entity.id
_entity.type
_entity.pdbx_description
1 polymer ?
#
loop_
_entity_poly.entity_id
_entity_poly.type
_entity_poly.pdbx_seq_one_letter_code
_entity_poly.pdbx_strand_id
1 'polypeptide(L)'
;FIYLLAGNVIDKPSTFWLHFVGGALIGGSFLYWFHTSNFDFAVISVLALLYVLVAYATRRSSWAVYGTIGFFIATIHFVGVPSPTSIVQSAILGGAPGPHVSAWSYPLAFGLLGFWLVLLGMAGKRRRKVVPPAAPPPAPAAV
;
A
#
# COMPACT_ATOMS: atom_id res chain seq x y z
N PHE A 1 1.14 18.69 19.49
CA PHE A 1 0.84 17.75 20.59
C PHE A 1 -0.67 17.50 20.75
N ILE A 2 -1.52 18.53 20.75
CA ILE A 2 -3.00 18.42 20.83
C ILE A 2 -3.61 17.59 19.68
N TYR A 3 -3.05 17.68 18.46
CA TYR A 3 -3.49 16.87 17.30
C TYR A 3 -3.31 15.36 17.48
N LEU A 4 -2.32 14.92 18.28
CA LEU A 4 -2.06 13.51 18.54
C LEU A 4 -2.98 12.92 19.63
N LEU A 5 -3.53 13.77 20.50
CA LEU A 5 -4.49 13.36 21.54
C LEU A 5 -5.93 13.28 20.98
N ALA A 6 -6.32 14.19 20.09
CA ALA A 6 -7.63 14.16 19.44
C ALA A 6 -7.81 12.96 18.49
N GLY A 7 -6.70 12.44 17.94
CA GLY A 7 -6.69 11.30 17.03
C GLY A 7 -6.93 9.93 17.68
N ASN A 8 -7.13 9.86 19.00
CA ASN A 8 -7.25 8.59 19.75
C ASN A 8 -8.69 8.26 20.19
N VAL A 9 -9.65 9.18 20.02
CA VAL A 9 -11.03 9.05 20.54
C VAL A 9 -12.08 8.94 19.43
N ILE A 10 -11.69 9.15 18.17
CA ILE A 10 -12.63 9.19 17.04
C ILE A 10 -12.28 8.07 16.07
N ASP A 11 -12.70 6.85 16.42
CA ASP A 11 -12.87 5.72 15.48
C ASP A 11 -14.03 6.02 14.51
N LYS A 12 -13.96 7.13 13.78
CA LYS A 12 -14.89 7.44 12.70
C LYS A 12 -14.19 7.16 11.38
N PRO A 13 -14.83 6.42 10.46
CA PRO A 13 -14.30 6.21 9.11
C PRO A 13 -13.95 7.52 8.39
N SER A 14 -14.57 8.64 8.77
CA SER A 14 -14.26 9.97 8.26
C SER A 14 -12.81 10.42 8.51
N THR A 15 -12.20 10.08 9.66
CA THR A 15 -10.81 10.46 9.95
C THR A 15 -9.84 9.72 9.05
N PHE A 16 -10.11 8.44 8.74
CA PHE A 16 -9.37 7.69 7.73
C PHE A 16 -9.47 8.38 6.36
N TRP A 17 -10.69 8.68 5.92
CA TRP A 17 -10.92 9.33 4.61
C TRP A 17 -10.27 10.70 4.52
N LEU A 18 -10.25 11.49 5.59
CA LEU A 18 -9.65 12.82 5.58
C LEU A 18 -8.12 12.74 5.46
N HIS A 19 -7.48 11.79 6.14
CA HIS A 19 -6.03 11.54 5.98
C HIS A 19 -5.70 10.90 4.62
N PHE A 20 -6.58 10.02 4.11
CA PHE A 20 -6.40 9.33 2.84
C PHE A 20 -6.63 10.25 1.63
N VAL A 21 -7.65 11.09 1.65
CA VAL A 21 -7.91 12.04 0.57
C VAL A 21 -6.92 13.19 0.65
N GLY A 22 -6.65 13.71 1.84
CA GLY A 22 -5.67 14.79 2.04
C GLY A 22 -4.28 14.41 1.54
N GLY A 23 -3.76 13.24 1.94
CA GLY A 23 -2.47 12.78 1.44
C GLY A 23 -2.49 12.32 -0.02
N ALA A 24 -3.61 11.81 -0.55
CA ALA A 24 -3.73 11.50 -1.98
C ALA A 24 -3.69 12.77 -2.85
N LEU A 25 -4.31 13.87 -2.40
CA LEU A 25 -4.28 15.16 -3.09
C LEU A 25 -2.88 15.78 -3.06
N ILE A 26 -2.24 15.78 -1.89
CA ILE A 26 -0.86 16.28 -1.75
C ILE A 26 0.09 15.40 -2.57
N GLY A 27 0.09 14.09 -2.32
CA GLY A 27 0.96 13.13 -2.97
C GLY A 27 0.74 13.05 -4.48
N GLY A 28 -0.52 13.07 -4.94
CA GLY A 28 -0.89 13.10 -6.35
C GLY A 28 -0.41 14.37 -7.05
N SER A 29 -0.46 15.52 -6.38
CA SER A 29 0.05 16.79 -6.93
C SER A 29 1.58 16.75 -7.08
N PHE A 30 2.30 16.21 -6.10
CA PHE A 30 3.74 15.99 -6.21
C PHE A 30 4.09 14.95 -7.30
N LEU A 31 3.36 13.84 -7.37
CA LEU A 31 3.55 12.83 -8.42
C LEU A 31 3.37 13.42 -9.81
N TYR A 32 2.33 14.24 -10.02
CA TYR A 32 2.11 14.91 -11.29
C TYR A 32 3.31 15.77 -11.72
N TRP A 33 4.06 16.32 -10.77
CA TRP A 33 5.26 17.11 -11.09
C TRP A 33 6.51 16.24 -11.33
N PHE A 34 6.58 15.05 -10.74
CA PHE A 34 7.74 14.15 -10.75
C PHE A 34 7.40 12.75 -11.31
N HIS A 35 6.75 12.65 -12.48
CA HIS A 35 6.37 11.35 -13.08
C HIS A 35 6.95 11.13 -14.49
N THR A 36 7.97 11.87 -14.89
CA THR A 36 8.43 11.85 -16.28
C THR A 36 9.59 10.90 -16.52
N SER A 37 10.34 10.50 -15.49
CA SER A 37 11.52 9.64 -15.63
C SER A 37 11.40 8.28 -14.95
N ASN A 38 12.15 7.28 -15.46
CA ASN A 38 12.26 5.96 -14.83
C ASN A 38 12.82 6.03 -13.40
N PHE A 39 13.69 7.02 -13.14
CA PHE A 39 14.23 7.25 -11.81
C PHE A 39 13.14 7.65 -10.83
N ASP A 40 12.20 8.50 -11.25
CA ASP A 40 11.10 8.96 -10.39
C ASP A 40 10.19 7.79 -9.97
N PHE A 41 9.88 6.87 -10.89
CA PHE A 41 9.07 5.68 -10.56
C PHE A 41 9.82 4.65 -9.71
N ALA A 42 11.15 4.57 -9.83
CA ALA A 42 11.96 3.81 -8.88
C ALA A 42 11.88 4.43 -7.48
N VAL A 43 11.96 5.75 -7.36
CA VAL A 43 11.78 6.48 -6.09
C VAL A 43 10.38 6.26 -5.53
N ILE A 44 9.33 6.30 -6.35
CA ILE A 44 7.95 6.00 -5.95
C ILE A 44 7.86 4.57 -5.37
N SER A 45 8.55 3.60 -5.96
CA SER A 45 8.58 2.22 -5.44
C SER A 45 9.27 2.11 -4.08
N VAL A 46 10.36 2.86 -3.87
CA VAL A 46 11.05 2.94 -2.58
C VAL A 46 10.17 3.63 -1.54
N LEU A 47 9.53 4.74 -1.89
CA LEU A 47 8.58 5.44 -1.01
C LEU A 47 7.40 4.53 -0.65
N ALA A 48 6.87 3.77 -1.61
CA ALA A 48 5.81 2.80 -1.35
C ALA A 48 6.21 1.75 -0.29
N LEU A 49 7.45 1.25 -0.34
CA LEU A 49 7.99 0.38 0.73
C LEU A 49 8.04 1.10 2.07
N LEU A 50 8.53 2.34 2.09
CA LEU A 50 8.58 3.14 3.32
C LEU A 50 7.18 3.36 3.90
N TYR A 51 6.17 3.65 3.06
CA TYR A 51 4.77 3.75 3.47
C TYR A 51 4.27 2.45 4.13
N VAL A 52 4.61 1.29 3.58
CA VAL A 52 4.27 0.00 4.19
C VAL A 52 4.99 -0.20 5.53
N LEU A 53 6.27 0.17 5.64
CA LEU A 53 7.03 0.09 6.90
C LEU A 53 6.44 1.03 7.96
N VAL A 54 6.08 2.26 7.58
CA VAL A 54 5.38 3.22 8.46
C VAL A 54 4.02 2.67 8.87
N ALA A 55 3.30 1.96 7.99
CA ALA A 55 2.06 1.29 8.34
C ALA A 55 2.26 0.23 9.43
N TYR A 56 3.36 -0.54 9.36
CA TYR A 56 3.68 -1.50 10.42
C TYR A 56 4.08 -0.83 11.73
N ALA A 57 4.85 0.27 11.68
CA ALA A 57 5.27 1.01 12.85
C ALA A 57 4.08 1.70 13.56
N THR A 58 3.22 2.38 12.78
CA THR A 58 2.10 3.18 13.30
C THR A 58 0.81 2.37 13.50
N ARG A 59 0.77 1.13 12.99
CA ARG A 59 -0.42 0.26 12.96
C ARG A 59 -1.65 0.87 12.27
N ARG A 60 -1.49 1.95 11.50
CA ARG A 60 -2.58 2.60 10.76
C ARG A 60 -2.66 2.04 9.33
N SER A 61 -3.84 1.60 8.94
CA SER A 61 -4.11 0.99 7.63
C SER A 61 -3.93 1.98 6.47
N SER A 62 -4.15 3.28 6.68
CA SER A 62 -4.03 4.32 5.65
C SER A 62 -2.65 4.37 5.00
N TRP A 63 -1.57 4.20 5.77
CA TRP A 63 -0.21 4.18 5.22
C TRP A 63 0.04 2.97 4.32
N ALA A 64 -0.54 1.82 4.65
CA ALA A 64 -0.42 0.62 3.81
C ALA A 64 -1.15 0.82 2.47
N VAL A 65 -2.28 1.52 2.47
CA VAL A 65 -3.02 1.84 1.23
C VAL A 65 -2.18 2.72 0.31
N TYR A 66 -1.51 3.75 0.83
CA TYR A 66 -0.59 4.56 0.03
C TYR A 66 0.58 3.76 -0.53
N GLY A 67 1.14 2.83 0.25
CA GLY A 67 2.15 1.91 -0.23
C GLY A 67 1.64 1.07 -1.42
N THR A 68 0.45 0.49 -1.30
CA THR A 68 -0.17 -0.28 -2.39
C THR A 68 -0.39 0.57 -3.64
N ILE A 69 -0.91 1.80 -3.50
CA ILE A 69 -1.13 2.71 -4.62
C ILE A 69 0.20 3.06 -5.30
N GLY A 70 1.24 3.34 -4.53
CA GLY A 70 2.57 3.65 -5.06
C GLY A 70 3.16 2.48 -5.87
N PHE A 71 3.09 1.25 -5.35
CA PHE A 71 3.53 0.08 -6.12
C PHE A 71 2.69 -0.14 -7.37
N PHE A 72 1.38 0.06 -7.30
CA PHE A 72 0.48 -0.10 -8.44
C PHE A 72 0.83 0.89 -9.56
N ILE A 73 1.05 2.17 -9.22
CA ILE A 73 1.47 3.21 -10.16
C ILE A 73 2.84 2.88 -10.77
N ALA A 74 3.80 2.43 -9.97
CA ALA A 74 5.11 2.03 -10.48
C ALA A 74 5.03 0.84 -11.45
N THR A 75 4.20 -0.16 -11.14
CA THR A 75 3.97 -1.30 -12.04
C THR A 75 3.37 -0.86 -13.37
N ILE A 76 2.38 0.04 -13.37
CA ILE A 76 1.80 0.60 -14.61
C ILE A 76 2.88 1.23 -15.49
N HIS A 77 3.76 2.03 -14.89
CA HIS A 77 4.85 2.69 -15.61
C HIS A 77 5.83 1.70 -16.22
N PHE A 78 6.37 0.77 -15.42
CA PHE A 78 7.40 -0.17 -15.90
C PHE A 78 6.87 -1.21 -16.88
N VAL A 79 5.58 -1.54 -16.81
CA VAL A 79 4.93 -2.44 -17.77
C VAL A 79 4.53 -1.68 -19.05
N GLY A 80 4.63 -0.35 -19.06
CA GLY A 80 4.36 0.49 -20.24
C GLY A 80 2.87 0.54 -20.58
N VAL A 81 1.99 0.48 -19.58
CA VAL A 81 0.55 0.57 -19.82
C VAL A 81 0.19 2.04 -20.12
N PRO A 82 -0.43 2.35 -21.27
CA PRO A 82 -0.74 3.73 -21.65
C PRO A 82 -1.75 4.43 -20.72
N SER A 83 -2.65 3.66 -20.09
CA SER A 83 -3.68 4.19 -19.20
C SER A 83 -4.18 3.16 -18.18
N PRO A 84 -4.71 3.56 -17.02
CA PRO A 84 -5.34 2.63 -16.08
C PRO A 84 -6.53 1.86 -16.70
N THR A 85 -7.23 2.47 -17.66
CA THR A 85 -8.33 1.84 -18.40
C THR A 85 -7.86 0.73 -19.34
N SER A 86 -6.65 0.82 -19.88
CA SER A 86 -6.06 -0.23 -20.71
C SER A 86 -5.59 -1.44 -19.91
N ILE A 87 -5.45 -1.34 -18.57
CA ILE A 87 -5.22 -2.50 -17.68
C ILE A 87 -6.44 -3.41 -17.69
N VAL A 88 -7.64 -2.86 -17.50
CA VAL A 88 -8.89 -3.64 -17.49
C VAL A 88 -9.11 -4.28 -18.86
N GLN A 89 -8.84 -3.52 -19.93
CA GLN A 89 -8.99 -4.01 -21.29
C GLN A 89 -7.97 -5.11 -21.66
N SER A 90 -6.71 -4.99 -21.24
CA SER A 90 -5.67 -6.01 -21.52
C SER A 90 -5.81 -7.24 -20.61
N ALA A 91 -6.06 -7.05 -19.32
CA ALA A 91 -6.12 -8.14 -18.34
C ALA A 91 -7.43 -8.95 -18.38
N ILE A 92 -8.55 -8.34 -18.78
CA ILE A 92 -9.89 -8.99 -18.78
C ILE A 92 -10.40 -9.26 -20.20
N LEU A 93 -10.14 -8.36 -21.16
CA LEU A 93 -10.72 -8.41 -22.51
C LEU A 93 -9.70 -8.73 -23.61
N GLY A 94 -8.44 -9.00 -23.27
CA GLY A 94 -7.40 -9.39 -24.25
C GLY A 94 -6.95 -8.26 -25.18
N GLY A 95 -7.00 -7.00 -24.75
CA GLY A 95 -6.55 -5.83 -25.52
C GLY A 95 -5.06 -5.88 -25.91
N ALA A 96 -4.76 -5.41 -27.13
CA ALA A 96 -3.42 -5.45 -27.71
C ALA A 96 -2.41 -4.59 -26.92
N PRO A 97 -1.22 -5.14 -26.58
CA PRO A 97 -0.13 -4.39 -25.97
C PRO A 97 0.38 -3.25 -26.85
N GLY A 98 1.07 -2.27 -26.25
CA GLY A 98 1.94 -1.39 -27.01
C GLY A 98 3.01 -2.16 -27.81
N PRO A 99 3.60 -1.57 -28.86
CA PRO A 99 4.37 -2.28 -29.89
C PRO A 99 5.62 -3.07 -29.44
N HIS A 100 5.99 -3.02 -28.15
CA HIS A 100 7.22 -3.61 -27.62
C HIS A 100 7.04 -4.49 -26.37
N VAL A 101 5.80 -4.76 -25.93
CA VAL A 101 5.54 -5.56 -24.71
C VAL A 101 4.64 -6.75 -25.04
N SER A 102 4.96 -7.94 -24.57
CA SER A 102 4.15 -9.14 -24.83
C SER A 102 2.87 -9.14 -23.99
N ALA A 103 1.73 -9.56 -24.54
CA ALA A 103 0.43 -9.52 -23.84
C ALA A 103 0.38 -10.27 -22.50
N TRP A 104 1.22 -11.29 -22.32
CA TRP A 104 1.30 -12.06 -21.08
C TRP A 104 2.10 -11.36 -19.96
N SER A 105 2.87 -10.31 -20.28
CA SER A 105 3.68 -9.60 -19.27
C SER A 105 2.80 -8.81 -18.30
N TYR A 106 1.67 -8.27 -18.76
CA TYR A 106 0.71 -7.53 -17.92
C TYR A 106 0.15 -8.40 -16.79
N PRO A 107 -0.54 -9.53 -17.06
CA PRO A 107 -1.08 -10.36 -15.97
C PRO A 107 0.03 -10.93 -15.08
N LEU A 108 1.21 -11.24 -15.63
CA LEU A 108 2.33 -11.69 -14.80
C LEU A 108 2.81 -10.60 -13.83
N ALA A 109 3.04 -9.37 -14.32
CA ALA A 109 3.54 -8.27 -13.49
C ALA A 109 2.54 -7.92 -12.37
N PHE A 110 1.25 -7.87 -12.67
CA PHE A 110 0.22 -7.64 -11.66
C PHE A 110 0.05 -8.83 -10.71
N GLY A 111 0.21 -10.06 -11.19
CA GLY A 111 0.23 -11.27 -10.36
C GLY A 111 1.39 -11.28 -9.36
N LEU A 112 2.60 -10.93 -9.83
CA LEU A 112 3.78 -10.78 -8.99
C LEU A 112 3.62 -9.65 -7.96
N LEU A 113 3.04 -8.51 -8.37
CA LEU A 113 2.69 -7.43 -7.44
C LEU A 113 1.71 -7.92 -6.36
N GLY A 114 0.66 -8.65 -6.73
CA GLY A 114 -0.28 -9.22 -5.78
C GLY A 114 0.41 -10.16 -4.78
N PHE A 115 1.26 -11.05 -5.28
CA PHE A 115 2.07 -11.94 -4.45
C PHE A 115 2.98 -11.17 -3.49
N TRP A 116 3.66 -10.12 -3.98
CA TRP A 116 4.50 -9.23 -3.17
C TRP A 116 3.72 -8.58 -2.02
N LEU A 117 2.53 -8.03 -2.29
CA LEU A 117 1.69 -7.43 -1.27
C LEU A 117 1.20 -8.44 -0.23
N VAL A 118 0.90 -9.67 -0.65
CA VAL A 118 0.55 -10.78 0.25
C VAL A 118 1.73 -11.13 1.16
N LEU A 119 2.94 -11.25 0.61
CA LEU A 119 4.15 -11.52 1.38
C LEU A 119 4.41 -10.44 2.43
N LEU A 120 4.26 -9.17 2.07
CA LEU A 120 4.35 -8.05 3.00
C LEU A 120 3.30 -8.20 4.13
N GLY A 121 2.04 -8.45 3.78
CA GLY A 121 0.96 -8.69 4.75
C GLY A 121 1.25 -9.84 5.71
N MET A 122 1.83 -10.94 5.20
CA MET A 122 2.25 -12.08 6.03
C MET A 122 3.42 -11.74 6.95
N ALA A 123 4.42 -11.00 6.46
CA ALA A 123 5.55 -10.53 7.26
C ALA A 123 5.07 -9.68 8.46
N GLY A 124 4.08 -8.81 8.24
CA GLY A 124 3.44 -8.05 9.31
C GLY A 124 2.73 -8.92 10.36
N LYS A 125 2.02 -9.98 9.93
CA LYS A 125 1.32 -10.91 10.85
C LYS A 125 2.30 -11.71 11.72
N ARG A 126 3.43 -12.17 11.16
CA ARG A 126 4.43 -12.95 11.91
C ARG A 126 5.01 -12.16 13.10
N ARG A 127 5.26 -10.85 12.93
CA ARG A 127 5.76 -10.00 14.02
C ARG A 127 4.77 -9.80 15.18
N ARG A 128 3.47 -9.98 14.95
CA ARG A 128 2.43 -9.79 16.00
C ARG A 128 2.28 -11.01 16.91
N LYS A 129 2.62 -12.22 16.45
CA LYS A 129 2.43 -13.46 17.21
C LYS A 129 3.47 -13.68 18.33
N VAL A 130 4.48 -12.81 18.44
CA VAL A 130 5.62 -13.00 19.36
C VAL A 130 5.34 -12.50 20.79
N VAL A 131 4.16 -11.94 21.10
CA VAL A 131 3.79 -11.58 22.47
C VAL A 131 3.15 -12.79 23.16
N PRO A 132 3.77 -13.41 24.19
CA PRO A 132 3.16 -14.51 24.92
C PRO A 132 1.89 -14.03 25.63
N PRO A 133 0.83 -14.87 25.72
CA PRO A 133 -0.34 -14.53 26.51
C PRO A 133 0.08 -14.26 27.97
N ALA A 134 -0.42 -13.17 28.54
CA ALA A 134 -0.19 -12.84 29.95
C ALA A 134 -0.61 -14.02 30.83
N ALA A 135 0.24 -14.40 31.79
CA ALA A 135 -0.06 -15.47 32.72
C ALA A 135 -1.40 -15.20 33.43
N PRO A 136 -2.23 -16.23 33.65
CA PRO A 136 -3.49 -16.06 34.38
C PRO A 136 -3.22 -15.45 35.77
N PRO A 137 -4.09 -14.55 36.26
CA PRO A 137 -3.92 -13.94 37.58
C PRO A 137 -3.85 -15.03 38.66
N PRO A 138 -3.05 -14.82 39.72
CA PRO A 138 -2.95 -15.77 40.82
C PRO A 138 -4.32 -16.00 41.44
N ALA A 139 -4.64 -17.27 41.75
CA ALA A 139 -5.90 -17.63 42.38
C ALA A 139 -6.08 -16.83 43.69
N PRO A 140 -7.30 -16.33 43.98
CA PRO A 140 -7.56 -15.63 45.24
C PRO A 140 -7.22 -16.56 46.40
N ALA A 141 -6.46 -16.04 47.37
CA ALA A 141 -6.13 -16.77 48.58
C ALA A 141 -7.43 -17.20 49.27
N ALA A 142 -7.58 -18.50 49.55
CA ALA A 142 -8.68 -19.02 50.34
C ALA A 142 -8.59 -18.39 51.75
N VAL A 143 -9.66 -17.70 52.14
CA VAL A 143 -9.86 -17.13 53.48
C VAL A 143 -10.77 -18.07 54.26
#